data_AF-A0A075GC69-F1
#
_entry.id   AF-A0A075GC69-F1
#
_cell.length_a   1.000
_cell.length_b   1.000
_cell.length_c   1.000
_cell.angle_alpha   90.00
_cell.angle_beta   90.00
_cell.angle_gamma   90.00
#
_symmetry.space_group_name_H-M   'P 1'
#
loop_
_entity.id
_entity.type
_entity.pdbx_description
1 polymer ?
#
loop_
_entity_poly.entity_id
_entity_poly.type
_entity_poly.pdbx_seq_one_letter_code
_entity_poly.pdbx_strand_id
1 'polypeptide(L)' 'MTKKDSLEVLEKYHCKPTELPLILVNDPAIMRLGVKPGDMIKITRKSATAGESLYYRYVVEA' A
#
# COMPACT_ATOMS: atom_id res chain seq x y z
N MET A 1 -7.97 2.13 -2.90
CA MET A 1 -8.06 0.68 -3.13
C MET A 1 -9.19 0.17 -2.26
N THR A 2 -10.07 -0.69 -2.79
CA THR A 2 -11.16 -1.26 -1.98
C THR A 2 -10.64 -2.38 -1.09
N LYS A 3 -11.33 -2.68 0.02
CA LYS A 3 -10.95 -3.76 0.95
C LYS A 3 -10.85 -5.13 0.25
N LYS A 4 -11.69 -5.35 -0.77
CA LYS A 4 -11.66 -6.55 -1.60
C LYS A 4 -10.34 -6.67 -2.38
N ASP A 5 -9.95 -5.62 -3.10
CA ASP A 5 -8.71 -5.60 -3.87
C ASP A 5 -7.48 -5.82 -2.97
N SER A 6 -7.47 -5.27 -1.75
CA SER A 6 -6.38 -5.51 -0.80
C SER A 6 -6.28 -6.97 -0.35
N LEU A 7 -7.41 -7.67 -0.21
CA LEU A 7 -7.43 -9.10 0.11
C LEU A 7 -6.87 -9.93 -1.05
N GLU A 8 -7.28 -9.62 -2.29
CA GLU A 8 -6.77 -10.30 -3.49
C GLU A 8 -5.25 -10.12 -3.63
N VAL A 9 -4.71 -8.96 -3.28
CA VAL A 9 -3.26 -8.71 -3.26
C VAL A 9 -2.57 -9.59 -2.21
N LEU A 10 -3.09 -9.64 -0.99
CA LEU A 10 -2.53 -10.45 0.10
C LEU A 10 -2.56 -11.95 -0.25
N GLU A 11 -3.64 -12.42 -0.85
CA GLU A 11 -3.77 -13.79 -1.33
C GLU A 11 -2.77 -14.09 -2.46
N LYS A 12 -2.66 -13.18 -3.45
CA LYS A 12 -1.75 -13.35 -4.59
C LYS A 12 -0.28 -13.44 -4.17
N TYR A 13 0.13 -12.66 -3.18
CA TYR A 13 1.51 -12.64 -2.71
C TYR A 13 1.73 -13.54 -1.48
N HIS A 14 0.70 -14.25 -1.02
CA HIS A 14 0.72 -15.12 0.16
C HIS A 14 1.40 -14.47 1.37
N CYS A 15 1.10 -13.20 1.61
CA CYS A 15 1.74 -12.42 2.67
C CYS A 15 0.71 -11.85 3.65
N LYS A 16 1.17 -11.54 4.86
CA LYS A 16 0.39 -10.82 5.86
C LYS A 16 0.49 -9.31 5.61
N PRO A 17 -0.52 -8.52 6.01
CA PRO A 17 -0.46 -7.06 5.90
C PRO A 17 0.77 -6.44 6.59
N THR A 18 1.19 -7.05 7.69
CA THR A 18 2.37 -6.63 8.47
C THR A 18 3.71 -6.93 7.80
N GLU A 19 3.73 -7.80 6.79
CA GLU A 19 4.94 -8.17 6.05
C GLU A 19 5.16 -7.26 4.83
N LEU A 20 4.15 -6.47 4.47
CA LEU A 20 4.28 -5.44 3.45
C LEU A 20 5.03 -4.22 4.02
N PRO A 21 5.70 -3.43 3.16
CA PRO A 21 6.28 -2.17 3.59
C PRO A 21 5.24 -1.27 4.26
N LEU A 22 5.51 -0.89 5.50
CA LEU A 22 4.59 -0.09 6.31
C LEU A 22 4.71 1.39 5.97
N ILE A 23 3.63 2.13 6.18
CA ILE A 23 3.61 3.59 6.09
C ILE A 23 2.79 4.17 7.25
N LEU A 24 3.29 5.23 7.86
CA LEU A 24 2.61 5.88 8.97
C LEU A 24 1.42 6.69 8.46
N VAL A 25 0.31 6.68 9.19
CA VAL A 25 -0.84 7.56 8.93
C VAL A 25 -0.45 9.05 8.90
N ASN A 26 0.62 9.40 9.63
CA ASN A 26 1.18 10.76 9.71
C ASN A 26 2.14 11.11 8.56
N ASP A 27 2.37 10.21 7.59
CA ASP A 27 3.28 10.48 6.47
C ASP A 27 2.71 11.61 5.56
N PRO A 28 3.48 12.67 5.27
CA PRO A 28 3.02 13.80 4.45
C PRO A 28 2.49 13.40 3.07
N ALA A 29 3.00 12.31 2.49
CA ALA A 29 2.59 11.83 1.17
C ALA A 29 1.15 11.29 1.15
N ILE A 30 0.65 10.79 2.28
CA ILE A 30 -0.68 10.16 2.39
C ILE A 30 -1.67 10.96 3.23
N MET A 31 -1.20 11.95 3.97
CA MET A 31 -2.00 12.81 4.84
C MET A 31 -3.18 13.46 4.10
N ARG A 32 -2.99 13.84 2.83
CA ARG A 32 -4.05 14.45 2.00
C ARG A 32 -5.07 13.43 1.44
N LEU A 33 -4.77 12.14 1.50
CA LEU A 33 -5.62 11.07 0.96
C LEU A 33 -6.70 10.62 1.95
N GLY A 34 -6.63 11.04 3.22
CA GLY A 34 -7.63 10.67 4.23
C GLY A 34 -7.68 9.17 4.54
N VAL A 35 -6.55 8.48 4.38
CA VAL A 35 -6.41 7.05 4.65
C VAL A 35 -6.41 6.76 6.15
N LYS A 36 -6.93 5.60 6.55
CA LYS A 36 -6.98 5.17 7.95
C LYS A 36 -5.95 4.07 8.22
N PRO A 37 -5.49 3.91 9.48
CA PRO A 37 -4.74 2.73 9.87
C PRO A 37 -5.52 1.45 9.50
N GLY A 38 -4.84 0.51 8.85
CA GLY A 38 -5.45 -0.70 8.30
C GLY A 38 -5.78 -0.66 6.81
N ASP A 39 -5.69 0.51 6.17
CA ASP A 39 -5.83 0.61 4.72
C ASP A 39 -4.55 0.18 3.99
N MET A 40 -4.70 -0.23 2.73
CA MET A 40 -3.58 -0.56 1.86
C MET A 40 -3.50 0.42 0.69
N ILE A 41 -2.29 0.92 0.45
CA ILE A 41 -2.00 1.91 -0.59
C ILE A 41 -1.29 1.22 -1.75
N LYS A 42 -1.80 1.45 -2.95
CA LYS A 42 -1.16 1.07 -4.21
C LYS A 42 -0.44 2.27 -4.78
N ILE A 43 0.86 2.13 -4.99
CA ILE A 43 1.73 3.14 -5.56
C ILE A 43 2.13 2.67 -6.96
N THR A 44 1.74 3.42 -7.98
CA THR A 44 2.18 3.19 -9.36
C THR A 44 3.26 4.21 -9.68
N ARG A 45 4.48 3.75 -10.01
CA ARG A 45 5.57 4.62 -10.44
C ARG A 45 6.07 4.21 -11.82
N LYS A 46 6.49 5.19 -12.63
CA LYS A 46 7.21 4.91 -13.87
C LYS A 46 8.63 4.47 -13.52
N SER A 47 9.04 3.34 -14.04
CA SER A 47 10.39 2.78 -13.91
C SER A 47 11.07 2.83 -15.27
N ALA A 48 12.29 3.35 -15.30
CA ALA A 48 13.06 3.43 -16.55
C ALA A 48 13.38 2.04 -17.15
N THR A 49 13.43 0.99 -16.33
CA THR A 49 13.77 -0.38 -16.76
C THR A 49 12.54 -1.25 -16.97
N ALA A 50 11.52 -1.11 -16.13
CA ALA A 50 10.33 -1.97 -16.12
C ALA A 50 9.08 -1.30 -16.69
N GLY A 51 9.18 -0.06 -17.17
CA GLY A 51 8.06 0.76 -17.63
C GLY A 51 7.22 1.27 -16.46
N GLU A 52 6.44 0.39 -15.83
CA GLU A 52 5.63 0.70 -14.67
C GLU A 52 5.89 -0.30 -13.53
N SER A 53 6.02 0.21 -12.31
CA SER A 53 6.22 -0.60 -11.11
C SER A 53 5.13 -0.32 -10.10
N LEU A 54 4.54 -1.40 -9.59
CA LEU A 54 3.49 -1.38 -8.59
C LEU A 54 4.08 -1.70 -7.22
N TYR A 55 3.80 -0.86 -6.23
CA TYR A 55 4.16 -1.07 -4.83
C TYR A 55 2.91 -1.08 -3.96
N TYR A 56 2.84 -2.00 -3.01
CA TYR A 56 1.78 -2.06 -2.02
C TYR A 56 2.36 -1.72 -0.65
N ARG A 57 1.73 -0.78 0.07
CA ARG A 57 2.12 -0.40 1.43
C ARG A 57 0.94 -0.49 2.38
N TYR A 58 1.18 -0.91 3.61
CA TYR A 58 0.15 -1.03 4.64
C TYR A 58 0.20 0.14 5.62
N VAL A 59 -0.94 0.79 5.86
CA VAL A 59 -1.01 1.98 6.72
C VAL A 59 -1.09 1.54 8.18
N VAL A 60 -0.18 2.05 8.99
CA VAL A 60 -0.12 1.80 10.44
C VAL A 60 -0.18 3.11 11.22
N GLU A 61 -0.66 3.01 12.45
CA GLU A 61 -0.56 4.10 13.43
C GLU A 61 0.84 4.08 14.08
N ALA A 62 1.29 5.24 14.54
CA ALA A 62 2.61 5.41 15.15
C ALA A 62 2.69 4.81 16.56
#